data_AF-A0A914P8N2-F1
#
_entry.id   AF-A0A914P8N2-F1
#
_cell.length_a   1.000
_cell.length_b   1.000
_cell.length_c   1.000
_cell.angle_alpha   90.00
_cell.angle_beta   90.00
_cell.angle_gamma   90.00
#
_symmetry.space_group_name_H-M   'P 1'
#
loop_
_entity.id
_entity.type
_entity.pdbx_description
1 polymer ?
#
loop_
_entity_poly.entity_id
_entity_poly.type
_entity_poly.pdbx_seq_one_letter_code
_entity_poly.pdbx_strand_id
1 'polypeptide(L)' 'MCELLLNKVKNTLKAALHNSNFNANQINKVLHVGGGSRMPMIKHLLRIMFPEAEHCIEEHPDEVVAIGAAYYAYSLPLDF' A
#
# COMPACT_ATOMS: atom_id res chain seq x y z
N MET A 1 18.39 -9.51 10.74
CA MET A 1 19.18 -9.08 9.56
C MET A 1 18.55 -7.92 8.77
N CYS A 2 17.21 -7.83 8.61
CA CYS A 2 16.57 -6.72 7.86
C CYS A 2 15.78 -5.71 8.72
N GLU A 3 16.06 -5.64 10.02
CA GLU A 3 15.27 -4.83 10.96
C GLU A 3 15.31 -3.33 10.67
N LEU A 4 16.44 -2.81 10.18
CA LEU A 4 16.58 -1.43 9.75
C LEU A 4 15.63 -1.08 8.59
N LEU A 5 15.45 -1.98 7.62
CA LEU A 5 14.55 -1.75 6.49
C LEU A 5 13.09 -1.82 6.93
N LEU A 6 12.74 -2.76 7.81
CA LEU A 6 11.40 -2.81 8.40
C LEU A 6 11.06 -1.55 9.20
N ASN A 7 12.01 -1.04 9.98
CA ASN A 7 11.80 0.19 10.74
C ASN A 7 11.61 1.39 9.82
N LYS A 8 12.31 1.46 8.67
CA LYS A 8 12.04 2.47 7.64
C LYS A 8 10.61 2.36 7.10
N VAL A 9 10.14 1.16 6.76
CA VAL A 9 8.75 0.94 6.31
C VAL A 9 7.74 1.43 7.36
N LYS A 10 7.93 1.06 8.64
CA LYS A 10 7.08 1.53 9.75
C LYS A 10 7.04 3.05 9.84
N ASN A 11 8.19 3.70 9.72
CA ASN A 11 8.29 5.16 9.82
C ASN A 11 7.61 5.86 8.64
N THR A 12 7.75 5.32 7.42
CA THR A 12 7.04 5.84 6.24
C THR A 12 5.53 5.74 6.41
N LEU A 13 5.01 4.62 6.92
CA LEU A 13 3.58 4.44 7.18
C LEU A 13 3.06 5.40 8.26
N LYS A 14 3.81 5.59 9.34
CA LYS A 14 3.48 6.58 10.39
C LYS A 14 3.44 8.01 9.84
N ALA A 15 4.40 8.37 9.00
CA ALA A 15 4.43 9.68 8.35
C ALA A 15 3.22 9.87 7.42
N ALA A 16 2.83 8.85 6.66
CA ALA A 16 1.65 8.90 5.79
C ALA A 16 0.34 9.08 6.59
N LEU A 17 0.17 8.37 7.70
CA LEU A 17 -0.96 8.55 8.61
C LEU A 17 -1.00 9.96 9.20
N HIS A 18 0.14 10.44 9.69
CA HIS A 18 0.27 11.81 10.21
C HIS A 18 -0.11 12.86 9.15
N ASN A 19 0.44 12.76 7.93
CA ASN A 19 0.21 13.74 6.87
C ASN A 19 -1.24 13.74 6.36
N SER A 20 -1.96 12.64 6.56
CA SER A 20 -3.37 12.51 6.15
C SER A 20 -4.36 12.75 7.30
N ASN A 21 -3.88 13.02 8.52
CA ASN A 21 -4.69 13.14 9.74
C ASN A 21 -5.58 11.92 10.03
N PHE A 22 -5.14 10.72 9.62
CA PHE A 22 -5.83 9.47 9.93
C PHE A 22 -5.10 8.69 11.02
N ASN A 23 -5.87 8.01 11.86
CA ASN A 23 -5.38 6.96 12.74
C ASN A 23 -5.41 5.62 12.01
N ALA A 24 -4.54 4.69 12.43
CA ALA A 24 -4.47 3.36 11.80
C ALA A 24 -5.81 2.59 11.83
N ASN A 25 -6.61 2.77 12.87
CA ASN A 25 -7.93 2.12 13.01
C ASN A 25 -9.01 2.71 12.08
N GLN A 26 -8.73 3.85 11.44
CA GLN A 26 -9.64 4.46 10.46
C GLN A 26 -9.38 3.93 9.05
N ILE A 27 -8.36 3.10 8.87
CA ILE A 27 -8.04 2.48 7.58
C ILE A 27 -8.95 1.27 7.38
N ASN A 28 -9.83 1.33 6.38
CA ASN A 28 -10.76 0.24 6.10
C ASN A 28 -10.12 -0.90 5.31
N LYS A 29 -9.20 -0.59 4.39
CA LYS A 29 -8.57 -1.57 3.51
C LYS A 29 -7.09 -1.28 3.30
N VAL A 30 -6.30 -2.34 3.19
CA VAL A 30 -4.88 -2.30 2.83
C VAL A 30 -4.68 -3.17 1.60
N LEU A 31 -4.41 -2.52 0.46
CA LEU A 31 -4.12 -3.18 -0.82
C LEU A 31 -2.63 -3.51 -0.91
N HIS A 32 -2.28 -4.78 -1.09
CA HIS A 32 -0.89 -5.22 -1.26
C HIS A 32 -0.50 -5.17 -2.73
N VAL A 33 0.36 -4.22 -3.11
CA VAL A 33 0.81 -3.98 -4.49
C VAL A 33 2.33 -4.07 -4.60
N GLY A 34 2.83 -4.55 -5.74
CA GLY A 34 4.25 -4.74 -6.06
C GLY A 34 4.91 -5.95 -5.41
N GLY A 35 5.98 -6.47 -6.03
CA GLY A 35 6.66 -7.70 -5.62
C GLY A 35 7.16 -7.75 -4.16
N GLY A 36 7.56 -6.62 -3.57
CA GLY A 36 8.00 -6.55 -2.17
C GLY A 36 6.91 -6.90 -1.15
N SER A 37 5.64 -6.69 -1.51
CA SER A 37 4.49 -7.04 -0.65
C SER A 37 4.29 -8.56 -0.51
N ARG A 38 4.93 -9.37 -1.37
CA ARG A 38 4.89 -10.85 -1.27
C ARG A 38 5.65 -11.37 -0.05
N MET A 39 6.57 -10.60 0.52
CA MET A 39 7.36 -10.98 1.68
C MET A 39 6.47 -11.22 2.92
N PRO A 40 6.50 -12.43 3.53
CA PRO A 40 5.65 -12.74 4.69
C PRO A 40 5.81 -11.77 5.86
N MET A 41 7.04 -11.31 6.07
CA MET A 41 7.40 -10.31 7.09
C MET A 41 6.69 -8.96 6.89
N ILE A 42 6.54 -8.49 5.64
CA ILE A 42 5.82 -7.25 5.32
C ILE A 42 4.33 -7.44 5.55
N LYS A 43 3.77 -8.57 5.11
CA LYS A 43 2.35 -8.89 5.34
C LYS A 43 2.03 -8.94 6.84
N HIS A 44 2.90 -9.56 7.64
CA HIS A 44 2.75 -9.63 9.09
C HIS A 44 2.85 -8.24 9.73
N LEU A 45 3.83 -7.43 9.32
CA LEU A 45 3.96 -6.06 9.79
C LEU A 45 2.70 -5.22 9.53
N LEU A 46 2.17 -5.27 8.31
CA LEU A 46 0.98 -4.51 7.93
C LEU A 46 -0.26 -4.96 8.72
N ARG A 47 -0.41 -6.25 8.99
CA ARG A 47 -1.49 -6.78 9.85
C ARG A 47 -1.39 -6.32 11.30
N ILE A 48 -0.18 -6.17 11.83
CA ILE A 48 0.03 -5.60 13.18
C ILE A 48 -0.32 -4.11 13.19
N MET A 49 0.06 -3.37 12.14
CA MET A 49 -0.16 -1.93 12.08
C MET A 49 -1.62 -1.55 11.79
N PHE A 50 -2.35 -2.38 11.03
CA PHE A 50 -3.72 -2.12 10.59
C PHE A 50 -4.63 -3.32 10.87
N PRO A 51 -4.83 -3.70 12.14
CA PRO A 51 -5.51 -4.96 12.51
C PRO A 51 -6.98 -5.00 12.07
N GLU A 52 -7.65 -3.85 12.04
CA GLU A 52 -9.07 -3.74 11.68
C GLU A 52 -9.30 -3.60 10.16
N ALA A 53 -8.23 -3.48 9.37
CA ALA A 53 -8.34 -3.28 7.93
C ALA A 53 -8.50 -4.61 7.18
N GLU A 54 -9.31 -4.60 6.13
CA GLU A 54 -9.36 -5.69 5.16
C GLU A 54 -8.05 -5.71 4.35
N HIS A 55 -7.29 -6.80 4.43
CA HIS A 55 -6.04 -6.95 3.69
C HIS A 55 -6.27 -7.67 2.35
N CYS A 56 -6.36 -6.89 1.27
CA CYS A 56 -6.57 -7.42 -0.07
C CYS A 56 -5.22 -7.69 -0.73
N ILE A 57 -4.95 -8.96 -1.03
CA ILE A 57 -3.77 -9.36 -1.79
C ILE A 57 -4.22 -9.52 -3.24
N GLU A 58 -3.68 -8.67 -4.09
CA GLU A 58 -4.00 -8.70 -5.51
C GLU A 58 -3.39 -9.93 -6.20
N GLU A 59 -4.10 -10.52 -7.16
CA GLU A 59 -3.62 -11.70 -7.89
C GLU A 59 -2.45 -11.32 -8.81
N HIS A 60 -2.52 -10.13 -9.42
CA HIS A 60 -1.53 -9.59 -10.34
C HIS A 60 -0.95 -8.24 -9.84
N PRO A 61 -0.24 -8.23 -8.69
CA PRO A 61 0.19 -6.99 -8.02
C PRO A 61 1.25 -6.21 -8.80
N ASP A 62 1.85 -6.82 -9.83
CA ASP A 62 2.85 -6.20 -10.69
C ASP A 62 2.21 -5.47 -11.89
N GLU A 63 0.93 -5.74 -12.18
CA GLU A 63 0.21 -5.20 -13.35
C GLU A 63 -0.74 -4.06 -12.98
N VAL A 64 -1.27 -4.06 -11.75
CA VAL A 64 -2.31 -3.10 -11.34
C VAL A 64 -1.91 -1.64 -11.45
N VAL A 65 -0.62 -1.33 -11.28
CA VAL A 65 -0.12 0.04 -11.45
C VAL A 65 -0.22 0.47 -12.92
N ALA A 66 0.18 -0.41 -13.85
CA ALA A 66 0.11 -0.13 -15.29
C ALA A 66 -1.35 -0.03 -15.77
N ILE A 67 -2.23 -0.92 -15.29
CA ILE A 67 -3.66 -0.89 -15.60
C ILE A 67 -4.29 0.42 -15.11
N GLY A 68 -4.02 0.83 -13.86
CA GLY A 68 -4.51 2.08 -13.30
C GLY A 68 -4.02 3.31 -14.08
N ALA A 69 -2.75 3.31 -14.48
CA ALA A 69 -2.18 4.38 -15.30
C ALA A 69 -2.84 4.46 -16.69
N ALA A 70 -3.09 3.32 -17.35
CA ALA A 70 -3.77 3.28 -18.64
C ALA A 70 -5.21 3.80 -18.55
N TYR A 71 -5.95 3.41 -17.49
CA TYR A 71 -7.29 3.91 -17.24
C TYR A 71 -7.30 5.43 -16.99
N TYR A 72 -6.33 5.93 -16.21
CA TYR A 72 -6.17 7.36 -15.99
C TYR A 72 -5.85 8.12 -17.28
N ALA A 73 -4.95 7.60 -18.12
CA ALA A 73 -4.64 8.22 -19.42
C ALA A 73 -5.86 8.27 -20.33
N TYR A 74 -6.69 7.22 -20.33
CA TYR A 74 -7.94 7.17 -21.09
C TYR A 74 -8.99 8.18 -20.59
N SER A 75 -9.01 8.50 -19.29
CA SER A 75 -9.97 9.44 -18.72
C SER A 75 -9.60 10.91 -18.89
N LEU A 76 -8.36 11.21 -19.33
CA LEU A 76 -7.93 12.58 -19.59
C LEU A 76 -8.58 13.13 -20.87
N PRO A 77 -8.99 14.41 -20.89
CA PRO A 77 -9.47 15.05 -22.09
C PRO A 77 -8.35 15.08 -23.15
N LEU A 78 -8.72 14.85 -24.41
CA LEU A 78 -7.79 14.78 -25.55
C LEU A 78 -7.31 16.15 -26.05
N ASP A 79 -7.42 17.19 -25.22
CA ASP A 79 -7.10 18.56 -25.60
C ASP A 79 -5.65 18.89 -25.21
N PHE A 80 -4.72 18.54 -26.12
CA PHE A 80 -3.35 19.09 -26.18
C PHE A 80 -3.16 19.89 -27.46
#